data_AF-A0A1Y5EZE8-F1
#
_entry.id   AF-A0A1Y5EZE8-F1
#
_cell.length_a   1.000
_cell.length_b   1.000
_cell.length_c   1.000
_cell.angle_alpha   90.00
_cell.angle_beta   90.00
_cell.angle_gamma   90.00
#
_symmetry.space_group_name_H-M   'P 1'
#
loop_
_entity.id
_entity.type
_entity.pdbx_description
1 polymer ?
#
loop_
_entity_poly.entity_id
_entity_poly.type
_entity_poly.pdbx_seq_one_letter_code
_entity_poly.pdbx_strand_id
1 'polypeptide(L)'
;MSVLQRYIAKTILASTILVLLVLLGLYTFMDFITELDDLGKGQYQIGDIASFIALSMPKRIYELLPIAALLGSVLGLGNLASQSELVAMRAAGMSVQQINKAVMIVAVCLMFVAVIVGEVIRPPAEQKARQMQSVAQTGTIGSRSDHGFWTRDGLHFNHIRQILPDGRFSDISIYEFDPDNRLRIITKAEVAEYDEDSWTLSNVVQSTIDEQGVRIRSVEHARWKSQLNPG
;
A
#
# COMPACT_ATOMS: atom_id res chain seq x y z
N MET A 1 -26.95 9.99 27.34
CA MET A 1 -27.87 9.58 26.26
C MET A 1 -29.17 9.10 26.90
N SER A 2 -30.33 9.45 26.34
CA SER A 2 -31.60 8.84 26.76
C SER A 2 -31.68 7.37 26.32
N VAL A 3 -32.57 6.58 26.92
CA VAL A 3 -32.76 5.15 26.58
C VAL A 3 -33.07 4.98 25.09
N LEU A 4 -33.98 5.80 24.55
CA LEU A 4 -34.35 5.80 23.12
C LEU A 4 -33.17 6.13 22.21
N GLN A 5 -32.32 7.11 22.58
CA GLN A 5 -31.13 7.44 21.79
C GLN A 5 -30.12 6.28 21.75
N ARG A 6 -29.93 5.59 22.88
CA ARG A 6 -29.05 4.41 22.93
C ARG A 6 -29.61 3.25 22.10
N TYR A 7 -30.93 3.09 22.09
CA TYR A 7 -31.59 2.09 21.27
C TYR A 7 -31.40 2.36 19.77
N ILE A 8 -31.70 3.58 19.30
CA ILE A 8 -31.45 3.97 17.90
C ILE A 8 -29.98 3.78 17.51
N ALA A 9 -29.06 4.23 18.38
CA ALA A 9 -27.62 4.08 18.14
C ALA A 9 -27.19 2.61 18.03
N LYS A 10 -27.71 1.72 18.90
CA LYS A 10 -27.44 0.27 18.81
C LYS A 10 -27.98 -0.33 17.52
N THR A 11 -29.19 0.03 17.11
CA THR A 11 -29.79 -0.49 15.87
C THR A 11 -28.98 -0.07 14.65
N ILE A 12 -28.60 1.21 14.56
CA ILE A 12 -27.75 1.71 13.46
C ILE A 12 -26.37 1.03 13.47
N LEU A 13 -25.74 0.90 14.64
CA LEU A 13 -24.44 0.26 14.75
C LEU A 13 -24.49 -1.22 14.35
N ALA A 14 -25.52 -1.94 14.78
CA ALA A 14 -25.72 -3.34 14.40
C ALA A 14 -25.96 -3.49 12.89
N SER A 15 -26.80 -2.64 12.30
CA SER A 15 -27.01 -2.62 10.84
C SER A 15 -25.73 -2.26 10.08
N THR A 16 -24.93 -1.32 10.59
CA THR A 16 -23.64 -0.94 10.00
C THR A 16 -22.65 -2.09 10.03
N ILE A 17 -22.52 -2.79 11.16
CA ILE A 17 -21.64 -3.95 11.29
C ILE A 17 -22.10 -5.08 10.36
N LEU A 18 -23.41 -5.32 10.27
CA LEU A 18 -23.95 -6.33 9.36
C LEU A 18 -23.61 -6.02 7.90
N VAL A 19 -23.83 -4.78 7.45
CA VAL A 19 -23.47 -4.36 6.09
C VAL A 19 -21.97 -4.47 5.87
N LEU A 20 -21.15 -4.04 6.84
CA LEU A 20 -19.70 -4.14 6.75
C LEU A 20 -19.25 -5.59 6.59
N LEU A 21 -19.82 -6.53 7.36
CA LEU A 21 -19.51 -7.95 7.25
C LEU A 21 -19.88 -8.53 5.88
N VAL A 22 -21.04 -8.16 5.33
CA VAL A 22 -21.47 -8.58 4.00
C VAL A 22 -20.52 -8.06 2.92
N LEU A 23 -20.19 -6.76 2.96
CA LEU A 23 -19.25 -6.16 2.01
C LEU A 23 -17.85 -6.76 2.16
N LEU A 24 -17.37 -6.93 3.40
CA LEU A 24 -16.06 -7.52 3.66
C LEU A 24 -16.00 -8.96 3.15
N GLY A 25 -17.04 -9.76 3.37
CA GLY A 25 -17.12 -11.12 2.85
C GLY A 25 -17.08 -11.17 1.32
N LEU A 26 -17.82 -10.28 0.65
CA LEU A 26 -17.81 -10.17 -0.80
C LEU A 26 -16.42 -9.79 -1.34
N TYR A 27 -15.78 -8.76 -0.76
CA TYR A 27 -14.45 -8.32 -1.18
C TYR A 27 -13.38 -9.38 -0.88
N THR A 28 -13.44 -10.03 0.27
CA THR A 28 -12.54 -11.13 0.65
C THR A 28 -12.64 -12.28 -0.36
N PHE A 29 -13.86 -12.61 -0.80
CA PHE A 29 -14.08 -13.62 -1.82
C PHE A 29 -13.50 -13.20 -3.17
N MET A 30 -13.69 -11.96 -3.59
CA MET A 30 -13.10 -11.44 -4.84
C MET A 30 -11.57 -11.40 -4.80
N ASP A 31 -10.99 -10.98 -3.68
CA ASP A 31 -9.55 -10.98 -3.44
C ASP A 31 -9.00 -12.41 -3.50
N PHE A 32 -9.69 -13.38 -2.90
CA PHE A 32 -9.34 -14.79 -2.99
C PHE A 32 -9.35 -15.33 -4.42
N ILE A 33 -10.39 -15.03 -5.20
CA ILE A 33 -10.47 -15.46 -6.61
C ILE A 33 -9.34 -14.84 -7.44
N THR A 34 -9.03 -13.57 -7.21
CA THR A 34 -7.96 -12.87 -7.93
C THR A 34 -6.60 -13.48 -7.59
N GLU A 35 -6.37 -13.80 -6.32
CA GLU A 35 -5.11 -14.37 -5.87
C GLU A 35 -4.94 -15.85 -6.28
N LEU A 36 -6.05 -16.56 -6.52
CA LEU A 36 -6.01 -17.90 -7.10
C LEU A 36 -5.45 -17.93 -8.52
N ASP A 37 -5.54 -16.85 -9.30
CA ASP A 37 -4.93 -16.77 -10.64
C ASP A 37 -3.39 -16.75 -10.57
N ASP A 38 -2.83 -16.35 -9.43
CA ASP A 38 -1.39 -16.36 -9.15
C ASP A 38 -0.92 -17.65 -8.43
N LEU A 39 -1.85 -18.55 -8.10
CA LEU A 39 -1.54 -19.83 -7.48
C LEU A 39 -0.64 -20.67 -8.41
N GLY A 40 0.51 -21.10 -7.89
CA GLY A 40 1.49 -21.89 -8.65
C GLY A 40 2.56 -21.07 -9.37
N LYS A 41 2.55 -19.74 -9.28
CA LYS A 41 3.70 -18.90 -9.66
C LYS A 41 4.69 -18.86 -8.48
N GLY A 42 5.88 -19.46 -8.66
CA GLY A 42 6.92 -19.49 -7.62
C GLY A 42 6.64 -20.50 -6.49
N GLN A 43 6.75 -20.06 -5.23
CA GLN A 43 6.47 -20.87 -4.02
C GLN A 43 5.09 -20.58 -3.42
N TYR A 44 4.20 -19.90 -4.15
CA TYR A 44 2.97 -19.38 -3.58
C TYR A 44 1.92 -20.46 -3.27
N GLN A 45 1.65 -20.67 -1.98
CA GLN A 45 0.71 -21.68 -1.49
C GLN A 45 -0.61 -21.05 -1.01
N ILE A 46 -1.64 -21.89 -0.87
CA ILE A 46 -2.96 -21.48 -0.35
C ILE A 46 -2.85 -20.83 1.05
N GLY A 47 -1.89 -21.27 1.88
CA GLY A 47 -1.63 -20.69 3.20
C GLY A 47 -1.13 -19.24 3.14
N ASP A 48 -0.36 -18.90 2.11
CA ASP A 48 0.15 -17.54 1.89
C ASP A 48 -0.98 -16.61 1.44
N ILE A 49 -1.86 -17.10 0.58
CA ILE A 49 -3.08 -16.39 0.15
C ILE A 49 -3.97 -16.07 1.35
N ALA A 50 -4.23 -17.04 2.21
CA ALA A 50 -5.06 -16.82 3.40
C ALA A 50 -4.44 -15.75 4.33
N SER A 51 -3.11 -15.79 4.49
CA SER A 51 -2.37 -14.81 5.30
C SER A 51 -2.39 -13.41 4.67
N PHE A 52 -2.21 -13.33 3.36
CA PHE A 52 -2.30 -12.08 2.59
C PHE A 52 -3.68 -11.43 2.72
N ILE A 53 -4.74 -12.23 2.55
CA ILE A 53 -6.12 -11.78 2.70
C ILE A 53 -6.37 -11.27 4.13
N ALA A 54 -5.93 -12.02 5.15
CA ALA A 54 -6.06 -11.61 6.55
C ALA A 54 -5.33 -10.28 6.84
N LEU A 55 -4.14 -10.08 6.28
CA LEU A 55 -3.38 -8.83 6.41
C LEU A 55 -4.01 -7.68 5.61
N SER A 56 -4.77 -7.97 4.56
CA SER A 56 -5.48 -6.98 3.75
C SER A 56 -6.83 -6.57 4.35
N MET A 57 -7.41 -7.36 5.27
CA MET A 57 -8.69 -7.06 5.92
C MET A 57 -8.77 -5.67 6.58
N PRO A 58 -7.77 -5.20 7.36
CA PRO A 58 -7.83 -3.87 7.98
C PRO A 58 -7.96 -2.74 6.97
N LYS A 59 -7.27 -2.85 5.83
CA LYS A 59 -7.38 -1.90 4.72
C LYS A 59 -8.80 -1.92 4.12
N ARG A 60 -9.34 -3.11 3.85
CA ARG A 60 -10.72 -3.26 3.34
C ARG A 60 -11.74 -2.68 4.31
N ILE A 61 -11.60 -2.93 5.61
CA ILE A 61 -12.46 -2.35 6.63
C ILE A 61 -12.41 -0.81 6.55
N TYR A 62 -11.22 -0.21 6.49
CA TYR A 62 -11.08 1.23 6.37
C TYR A 62 -11.75 1.81 5.12
N GLU A 63 -11.57 1.16 3.97
CA GLU A 63 -12.16 1.59 2.69
C GLU A 63 -13.69 1.44 2.66
N LEU A 64 -14.23 0.38 3.27
CA LEU A 64 -15.65 0.05 3.24
C LEU A 64 -16.46 0.73 4.35
N LEU A 65 -15.83 1.16 5.44
CA LEU A 65 -16.51 1.71 6.62
C LEU A 65 -17.42 2.92 6.30
N PRO A 66 -17.06 3.90 5.45
CA PRO A 66 -17.97 4.99 5.08
C PRO A 66 -19.23 4.52 4.35
N ILE A 67 -19.08 3.55 3.43
CA ILE A 67 -20.18 2.98 2.66
C ILE A 67 -21.09 2.16 3.59
N ALA A 68 -20.49 1.34 4.46
CA ALA A 68 -21.21 0.55 5.44
C ALA A 68 -21.96 1.44 6.45
N ALA A 69 -21.38 2.56 6.88
CA ALA A 69 -22.03 3.51 7.79
C ALA A 69 -23.24 4.18 7.14
N LEU A 70 -23.14 4.55 5.87
CA LEU A 70 -24.25 5.13 5.10
C LEU A 70 -25.41 4.11 4.99
N LEU A 71 -25.12 2.94 4.42
CA LEU A 71 -26.11 1.88 4.22
C LEU A 71 -26.68 1.38 5.54
N GLY A 72 -25.84 1.17 6.56
CA GLY A 72 -26.24 0.76 7.89
C GLY A 72 -27.15 1.77 8.58
N SER A 73 -26.90 3.07 8.39
CA SER A 73 -27.79 4.12 8.90
C SER A 73 -29.14 4.13 8.19
N VAL A 74 -29.15 3.99 6.86
CA VAL A 74 -30.38 3.91 6.07
C VAL A 74 -31.20 2.68 6.45
N LEU A 75 -30.56 1.51 6.53
CA LEU A 75 -31.23 0.27 6.90
C LEU A 75 -31.68 0.26 8.37
N GLY A 76 -30.86 0.76 9.29
CA GLY A 76 -31.18 0.82 10.71
C GLY A 76 -32.35 1.75 11.01
N LEU A 77 -32.33 2.97 10.46
CA LEU A 77 -33.44 3.92 10.59
C LEU A 77 -34.67 3.46 9.79
N GLY A 78 -34.46 2.87 8.61
CA GLY A 78 -35.52 2.30 7.78
C GLY A 78 -36.27 1.16 8.47
N ASN A 79 -35.55 0.29 9.20
CA ASN A 79 -36.16 -0.80 9.96
C ASN A 79 -36.97 -0.27 11.17
N LEU A 80 -36.46 0.75 11.87
CA LEU A 80 -37.21 1.44 12.92
C LEU A 80 -38.47 2.13 12.35
N ALA A 81 -38.40 2.64 11.13
CA ALA A 81 -39.54 3.28 10.48
C ALA A 81 -40.58 2.26 9.98
N SER A 82 -40.15 1.12 9.41
CA SER A 82 -41.05 0.08 8.90
C SER A 82 -41.85 -0.60 10.02
N GLN A 83 -41.25 -0.76 11.20
CA GLN A 83 -41.91 -1.27 12.40
C GLN A 83 -42.72 -0.20 13.14
N SER A 84 -42.86 1.01 12.58
CA SER A 84 -43.53 2.16 13.18
C SER A 84 -42.94 2.63 14.53
N GLU A 85 -41.78 2.10 14.95
CA GLU A 85 -41.12 2.49 16.19
C GLU A 85 -40.67 3.96 16.14
N LEU A 86 -40.12 4.39 15.00
CA LEU A 86 -39.68 5.77 14.81
C LEU A 86 -40.86 6.75 14.85
N VAL A 87 -42.02 6.33 14.33
CA VAL A 87 -43.26 7.12 14.35
C VAL A 87 -43.80 7.20 15.79
N ALA A 88 -43.83 6.07 16.51
CA ALA A 88 -44.25 6.03 17.91
C ALA A 88 -43.37 6.89 18.83
N MET A 89 -42.04 6.83 18.66
CA MET A 89 -41.09 7.68 19.38
C MET A 89 -41.36 9.16 19.14
N ARG A 90 -41.62 9.56 17.90
CA ARG A 90 -41.95 10.95 17.55
C ARG A 90 -43.29 11.40 18.11
N ALA A 91 -44.31 10.53 18.09
CA ALA A 91 -45.61 10.80 18.69
C ALA A 91 -45.53 10.97 20.22
N ALA A 92 -44.60 10.27 20.87
CA ALA A 92 -44.30 10.41 22.30
C ALA A 92 -43.45 11.66 22.66
N GLY A 93 -43.22 12.57 21.70
CA GLY A 93 -42.51 13.83 21.92
C GLY A 93 -41.02 13.82 21.61
N MET A 94 -40.48 12.75 21.01
CA MET A 94 -39.08 12.72 20.58
C MET A 94 -38.88 13.60 19.34
N SER A 95 -38.03 14.62 19.46
CA SER A 95 -37.71 15.51 18.35
C SER A 95 -36.77 14.86 17.33
N VAL A 96 -36.83 15.31 16.07
CA VAL A 96 -35.91 14.86 15.02
C VAL A 96 -34.45 15.17 15.36
N GLN A 97 -34.19 16.26 16.08
CA GLN A 97 -32.85 16.61 16.55
C GLN A 97 -32.27 15.56 17.51
N GLN A 98 -33.10 14.96 18.36
CA GLN A 98 -32.64 13.89 19.26
C GLN A 98 -32.29 12.60 18.50
N ILE A 99 -32.99 12.31 17.39
CA ILE A 99 -32.66 11.20 16.48
C ILE A 99 -31.33 11.49 15.79
N ASN A 100 -31.16 12.68 15.21
CA ASN A 100 -29.90 13.10 14.58
C ASN A 100 -28.73 13.05 15.57
N LYS A 101 -28.93 13.41 16.84
CA LYS A 101 -27.89 13.30 17.87
C LYS A 101 -27.46 11.85 18.10
N ALA A 102 -28.40 10.89 18.06
CA ALA A 102 -28.06 9.47 18.17
C ALA A 102 -27.23 8.99 16.97
N VAL A 103 -27.60 9.40 15.76
CA VAL A 103 -26.84 9.10 14.52
C VAL A 103 -25.43 9.70 14.60
N MET A 104 -25.31 10.96 15.03
CA MET A 104 -24.03 11.66 15.13
C MET A 104 -23.07 10.97 16.13
N ILE A 105 -23.58 10.46 17.24
CA ILE A 105 -22.76 9.72 18.21
C ILE A 105 -22.21 8.44 17.59
N VAL A 106 -23.01 7.73 16.78
CA VAL A 106 -22.53 6.55 16.04
C VAL A 106 -21.48 6.97 15.01
N ALA A 107 -21.72 8.05 14.26
CA ALA A 107 -20.78 8.55 13.27
C ALA A 107 -19.42 8.92 13.88
N VAL A 108 -19.41 9.60 15.03
CA VAL A 108 -18.18 9.93 15.77
C VAL A 108 -17.49 8.66 16.27
N CYS A 109 -18.23 7.69 16.81
CA CYS A 109 -17.67 6.41 17.24
C CYS A 109 -17.00 5.66 16.07
N LEU A 110 -17.68 5.57 14.94
CA LEU A 110 -17.16 4.95 13.72
C LEU A 110 -15.95 5.71 13.15
N MET A 111 -15.94 7.05 13.23
CA MET A 111 -14.80 7.88 12.86
C MET A 111 -13.57 7.56 13.72
N PHE A 112 -13.71 7.47 15.05
CA PHE A 112 -12.61 7.08 15.92
C PHE A 112 -12.06 5.70 15.58
N VAL A 113 -12.94 4.73 15.32
CA VAL A 113 -12.53 3.39 14.87
C VAL A 113 -11.79 3.48 13.53
N ALA A 114 -12.30 4.25 12.57
CA ALA A 114 -11.67 4.43 11.26
C ALA A 114 -10.27 5.05 11.37
N VAL A 115 -10.08 6.04 12.25
CA VAL A 115 -8.77 6.66 12.49
C VAL A 115 -7.80 5.65 13.11
N ILE A 116 -8.23 4.89 14.12
CA ILE A 116 -7.37 3.88 14.76
C ILE A 116 -6.97 2.80 13.74
N VAL A 117 -7.93 2.30 12.95
CA VAL A 117 -7.66 1.28 11.93
C VAL A 117 -6.76 1.85 10.83
N GLY A 118 -7.04 3.06 10.35
CA GLY A 118 -6.33 3.70 9.24
C GLY A 118 -4.90 4.11 9.56
N GLU A 119 -4.66 4.58 10.79
CA GLU A 119 -3.36 5.14 11.19
C GLU A 119 -2.48 4.13 11.93
N VAL A 120 -3.06 3.25 12.74
CA VAL A 120 -2.29 2.34 13.60
C VAL A 120 -2.20 0.94 13.03
N ILE A 121 -3.31 0.42 12.50
CA ILE A 121 -3.41 -1.01 12.11
C ILE A 121 -3.04 -1.21 10.64
N ARG A 122 -3.53 -0.33 9.76
CA ARG A 122 -3.36 -0.46 8.31
C ARG A 122 -1.90 -0.36 7.86
N PRO A 123 -1.07 0.63 8.29
CA PRO A 123 0.29 0.75 7.76
C PRO A 123 1.17 -0.50 7.98
N PRO A 124 1.26 -1.09 9.20
CA PRO A 124 2.07 -2.28 9.40
C PRO A 124 1.48 -3.53 8.73
N ALA A 125 0.14 -3.63 8.66
CA ALA A 125 -0.52 -4.76 8.01
C ALA A 125 -0.30 -4.77 6.49
N GLU A 126 -0.45 -3.61 5.85
CA GLU A 126 -0.24 -3.45 4.41
C GLU A 126 1.21 -3.66 4.02
N GLN A 127 2.17 -3.17 4.82
CA GLN A 127 3.58 -3.40 4.59
C GLN A 127 3.92 -4.90 4.63
N LYS A 128 3.39 -5.62 5.62
CA LYS A 128 3.55 -7.08 5.71
C LYS A 128 2.88 -7.82 4.55
N ALA A 129 1.66 -7.42 4.16
CA ALA A 129 0.95 -8.04 3.05
C ALA A 129 1.75 -7.94 1.74
N ARG A 130 2.26 -6.74 1.41
CA ARG A 130 3.08 -6.52 0.21
C ARG A 130 4.40 -7.27 0.27
N GLN A 131 5.04 -7.32 1.44
CA GLN A 131 6.26 -8.07 1.63
C GLN A 131 6.03 -9.58 1.41
N MET A 132 4.94 -10.14 1.97
CA MET A 132 4.60 -11.55 1.77
C MET A 132 4.30 -11.86 0.30
N GLN A 133 3.52 -11.02 -0.38
CA GLN A 133 3.24 -11.21 -1.81
C GLN A 133 4.52 -11.17 -2.65
N SER A 134 5.41 -10.19 -2.39
CA SER A 134 6.69 -10.08 -3.10
C SER A 134 7.62 -11.26 -2.82
N VAL A 135 7.70 -11.74 -1.58
CA VAL A 135 8.54 -12.89 -1.22
C VAL A 135 7.99 -14.18 -1.81
N ALA A 136 6.67 -14.36 -1.86
CA ALA A 136 6.10 -15.61 -2.34
C ALA A 136 6.10 -15.71 -3.88
N GLN A 137 5.95 -14.58 -4.58
CA GLN A 137 6.06 -14.50 -6.04
C GLN A 137 7.52 -14.54 -6.53
N THR A 138 8.46 -13.92 -5.80
CA THR A 138 9.86 -13.70 -6.25
C THR A 138 10.91 -14.47 -5.43
N GLY A 139 10.53 -15.14 -4.34
CA GLY A 139 11.39 -16.02 -3.54
C GLY A 139 12.42 -15.33 -2.64
N THR A 140 12.43 -13.99 -2.50
CA THR A 140 13.49 -13.29 -1.75
C THR A 140 12.99 -12.10 -0.92
N ILE A 141 13.41 -12.03 0.36
CA ILE A 141 13.15 -10.90 1.26
C ILE A 141 14.06 -9.74 0.86
N GLY A 142 13.48 -8.66 0.30
CA GLY A 142 14.19 -7.39 0.13
C GLY A 142 14.41 -6.90 -1.30
N SER A 143 13.92 -7.59 -2.34
CA SER A 143 13.99 -7.03 -3.69
C SER A 143 12.95 -5.91 -3.84
N ARG A 144 13.41 -4.67 -3.64
CA ARG A 144 12.65 -3.46 -3.92
C ARG A 144 12.42 -3.39 -5.43
N SER A 145 11.28 -3.97 -5.84
CA SER A 145 10.73 -4.03 -7.21
C SER A 145 11.49 -4.92 -8.20
N ASP A 146 10.73 -5.67 -9.00
CA ASP A 146 11.16 -6.35 -10.23
C ASP A 146 11.68 -5.38 -11.32
N HIS A 147 11.63 -4.07 -11.05
CA HIS A 147 11.93 -3.00 -11.99
C HIS A 147 13.17 -2.18 -11.63
N GLY A 148 13.86 -2.54 -10.55
CA GLY A 148 14.92 -1.72 -10.01
C GLY A 148 14.41 -0.34 -9.58
N PHE A 149 15.31 0.50 -9.07
CA PHE A 149 14.96 1.86 -8.69
C PHE A 149 15.78 2.89 -9.46
N TRP A 150 15.13 4.02 -9.74
CA TRP A 150 15.74 5.17 -10.39
C TRP A 150 16.06 6.25 -9.37
N THR A 151 17.24 6.85 -9.50
CA THR A 151 17.66 8.00 -8.70
C THR A 151 18.21 9.07 -9.62
N ARG A 152 18.14 10.33 -9.18
CA ARG A 152 18.68 11.47 -9.92
C ARG A 152 19.58 12.29 -9.01
N ASP A 153 20.82 12.49 -9.44
CA ASP A 153 21.79 13.37 -8.79
C ASP A 153 22.24 14.45 -9.79
N GLY A 154 21.53 15.57 -9.79
CA GLY A 154 21.72 16.67 -10.74
C GLY A 154 21.45 16.23 -12.20
N LEU A 155 22.53 16.11 -12.97
CA LEU A 155 22.53 15.69 -14.38
C LEU A 155 22.79 14.18 -14.56
N HIS A 156 22.93 13.43 -13.46
CA HIS A 156 23.11 11.98 -13.48
C HIS A 156 21.78 11.29 -13.17
N PHE A 157 21.38 10.36 -14.03
CA PHE A 157 20.24 9.48 -13.81
C PHE A 157 20.77 8.07 -13.62
N ASN A 158 20.49 7.47 -12.46
CA ASN A 158 21.02 6.18 -12.08
C ASN A 158 19.88 5.18 -12.02
N HIS A 159 20.05 4.01 -12.64
CA HIS A 159 19.15 2.87 -12.56
C HIS A 159 19.90 1.71 -11.92
N ILE A 160 19.32 1.14 -10.87
CA ILE A 160 19.86 -0.03 -10.17
C ILE A 160 18.79 -1.11 -10.27
N ARG A 161 19.10 -2.19 -11.00
CA ARG A 161 18.12 -3.26 -11.26
C ARG A 161 17.81 -4.08 -10.01
N GLN A 162 18.84 -4.42 -9.23
CA GLN A 162 18.68 -5.29 -8.07
C GLN A 162 19.58 -4.86 -6.91
N ILE A 163 19.06 -5.02 -5.69
CA ILE A 163 19.83 -4.91 -4.45
C ILE A 163 20.02 -6.34 -3.93
N LEU A 164 21.27 -6.73 -3.75
CA LEU A 164 21.67 -8.03 -3.21
C LEU A 164 21.44 -8.07 -1.69
N PRO A 165 21.21 -9.26 -1.08
CA PRO A 165 20.94 -9.38 0.36
C PRO A 165 22.08 -8.89 1.28
N ASP A 166 23.29 -8.80 0.74
CA ASP A 166 24.50 -8.32 1.42
C ASP A 166 24.68 -6.79 1.32
N GLY A 167 23.71 -6.08 0.73
CA GLY A 167 23.73 -4.61 0.58
C GLY A 167 24.42 -4.12 -0.69
N ARG A 168 24.96 -5.02 -1.53
CA ARG A 168 25.54 -4.66 -2.83
C ARG A 168 24.46 -4.36 -3.86
N PHE A 169 24.79 -3.55 -4.86
CA PHE A 169 23.92 -3.34 -6.02
C PHE A 169 24.38 -4.21 -7.18
N SER A 170 23.44 -4.71 -7.96
CA SER A 170 23.69 -5.47 -9.19
C SER A 170 23.02 -4.79 -10.37
N ASP A 171 23.65 -4.86 -11.54
CA ASP A 171 23.18 -4.30 -12.82
C ASP A 171 22.87 -2.79 -12.71
N ILE A 172 23.94 -1.98 -12.57
CA ILE A 172 23.86 -0.53 -12.44
C ILE A 172 24.05 0.14 -13.81
N SER A 173 23.17 1.08 -14.15
CA SER A 173 23.29 1.94 -15.33
C SER A 173 23.21 3.42 -14.93
N ILE A 174 24.25 4.18 -15.22
CA ILE A 174 24.36 5.61 -14.93
C ILE A 174 24.38 6.38 -16.25
N TYR A 175 23.48 7.34 -16.39
CA TYR A 175 23.33 8.21 -17.56
C TYR A 175 23.67 9.64 -17.17
N GLU A 176 24.72 10.20 -17.76
CA GLU A 176 25.15 11.58 -17.55
C GLU A 176 24.70 12.44 -18.73
N PHE A 177 23.96 13.50 -18.44
CA PHE A 177 23.51 14.49 -19.40
C PHE A 177 24.30 15.78 -19.29
N ASP A 178 24.43 16.51 -20.38
CA ASP A 178 24.93 17.88 -20.37
C ASP A 178 23.82 18.88 -19.95
N PRO A 179 24.15 20.17 -19.70
CA PRO A 179 23.16 21.20 -19.37
C PRO A 179 22.11 21.44 -20.46
N ASP A 180 22.37 21.01 -21.71
CA ASP A 180 21.47 21.09 -22.86
C ASP A 180 20.60 19.82 -23.01
N ASN A 181 20.58 18.95 -21.99
CA ASN A 181 19.86 17.68 -21.94
C ASN A 181 20.28 16.65 -23.02
N ARG A 182 21.51 16.69 -23.50
CA ARG A 182 22.07 15.67 -24.39
C ARG A 182 22.82 14.62 -23.58
N LEU A 183 22.63 13.35 -23.95
CA LEU A 183 23.30 12.22 -23.30
C LEU A 183 24.78 12.21 -23.68
N ARG A 184 25.66 12.35 -22.69
CA ARG A 184 27.12 12.45 -22.88
C ARG A 184 27.83 11.15 -22.52
N ILE A 185 27.47 10.53 -21.39
CA ILE A 185 28.15 9.34 -20.88
C ILE A 185 27.13 8.33 -20.37
N ILE A 186 27.31 7.06 -20.77
CA ILE A 186 26.60 5.91 -20.21
C ILE A 186 27.62 5.04 -19.50
N THR A 187 27.46 4.83 -18.21
CA THR A 187 28.32 3.93 -17.42
C THR A 187 27.47 2.74 -16.97
N LYS A 188 27.84 1.53 -17.40
CA LYS A 188 27.23 0.28 -16.95
C LYS A 188 28.20 -0.47 -16.05
N ALA A 189 27.72 -1.00 -14.94
CA ALA A 189 28.50 -1.80 -14.01
C ALA A 189 27.72 -3.04 -13.59
N GLU A 190 28.44 -4.13 -13.35
CA GLU A 190 27.83 -5.41 -12.96
C GLU A 190 27.49 -5.39 -11.46
N VAL A 191 28.40 -4.92 -10.62
CA VAL A 191 28.24 -4.86 -9.16
C VAL A 191 28.71 -3.52 -8.63
N ALA A 192 28.03 -3.00 -7.60
CA ALA A 192 28.50 -1.88 -6.79
C ALA A 192 28.60 -2.30 -5.32
N GLU A 193 29.75 -2.07 -4.71
CA GLU A 193 30.01 -2.31 -3.29
C GLU A 193 30.26 -0.99 -2.57
N TYR A 194 29.75 -0.82 -1.36
CA TYR A 194 29.97 0.39 -0.57
C TYR A 194 31.16 0.16 0.37
N ASP A 195 32.25 0.90 0.17
CA ASP A 195 33.48 0.81 0.96
C ASP A 195 33.80 2.16 1.61
N GLU A 196 33.86 2.14 2.96
CA GLU A 196 34.13 3.19 3.98
C GLU A 196 33.57 4.62 3.78
N ASP A 197 33.50 5.15 2.56
CA ASP A 197 32.92 6.47 2.20
C ASP A 197 32.47 6.58 0.72
N SER A 198 32.51 5.50 -0.08
CA SER A 198 32.14 5.57 -1.50
C SER A 198 31.75 4.25 -2.12
N TRP A 199 30.94 4.32 -3.18
CA TRP A 199 30.63 3.16 -4.00
C TRP A 199 31.80 2.82 -4.94
N THR A 200 32.18 1.55 -4.96
CA THR A 200 33.13 0.98 -5.92
C THR A 200 32.34 0.12 -6.89
N LEU A 201 32.36 0.49 -8.17
CA LEU A 201 31.74 -0.23 -9.26
C LEU A 201 32.75 -1.23 -9.84
N SER A 202 32.30 -2.45 -10.12
CA SER A 202 33.09 -3.52 -10.73
C SER A 202 32.59 -3.85 -12.13
N ASN A 203 33.51 -4.25 -13.02
CA ASN A 203 33.27 -4.58 -14.43
C ASN A 203 32.54 -3.45 -15.17
N VAL A 204 33.17 -2.27 -15.18
CA VAL A 204 32.55 -1.04 -15.64
C VAL A 204 32.80 -0.81 -17.13
N VAL A 205 31.74 -0.67 -17.89
CA VAL A 205 31.76 -0.30 -19.31
C VAL A 205 31.21 1.11 -19.46
N GLN A 206 32.07 2.04 -19.84
CA GLN A 206 31.73 3.44 -20.05
C GLN A 206 31.68 3.75 -21.56
N SER A 207 30.53 4.22 -22.03
CA SER A 207 30.32 4.69 -23.40
C SER A 207 30.20 6.21 -23.39
N THR A 208 31.19 6.90 -23.93
CA THR A 208 31.16 8.35 -24.12
C THR A 208 30.64 8.65 -25.53
N ILE A 209 29.63 9.51 -25.62
CA ILE A 209 28.99 9.93 -26.85
C ILE A 209 29.48 11.35 -27.14
N ASP A 210 30.07 11.54 -28.32
CA ASP A 210 30.56 12.82 -28.80
C ASP A 210 30.14 13.02 -30.27
N GLU A 211 30.35 14.21 -30.84
CA GLU A 211 29.97 14.52 -32.24
C GLU A 211 30.66 13.60 -33.27
N GLN A 212 31.78 12.99 -32.87
CA GLN A 212 32.60 12.10 -33.71
C GLN A 212 32.19 10.61 -33.60
N GLY A 213 31.20 10.28 -32.76
CA GLY A 213 30.72 8.91 -32.53
C GLY A 213 30.84 8.45 -31.08
N VAL A 214 30.70 7.13 -30.87
CA VAL A 214 30.70 6.53 -29.53
C VAL A 214 32.08 5.92 -29.23
N ARG A 215 32.68 6.32 -28.11
CA ARG A 215 33.92 5.73 -27.58
C ARG A 215 33.61 4.86 -26.38
N ILE A 216 34.01 3.61 -26.43
CA ILE A 216 33.79 2.64 -25.34
C ILE A 216 35.11 2.41 -24.60
N ARG A 217 35.06 2.51 -23.28
CA ARG A 217 36.16 2.19 -22.37
C ARG A 217 35.66 1.16 -21.36
N SER A 218 36.40 0.07 -21.23
CA SER A 218 36.20 -0.90 -20.15
C SER A 218 37.23 -0.68 -19.05
N VAL A 219 36.78 -0.68 -17.81
CA VAL A 219 37.62 -0.55 -16.61
C VAL A 219 37.12 -1.56 -15.58
N GLU A 220 38.06 -2.26 -14.94
CA GLU A 220 37.72 -3.33 -13.99
C GLU A 220 37.06 -2.77 -12.73
N HIS A 221 37.54 -1.63 -12.24
CA HIS A 221 37.01 -0.94 -11.07
C HIS A 221 36.90 0.56 -11.32
N ALA A 222 35.81 1.18 -10.86
CA ALA A 222 35.62 2.63 -10.89
C ALA A 222 34.96 3.14 -9.62
N ARG A 223 35.39 4.31 -9.12
CA ARG A 223 34.80 4.93 -7.93
C ARG A 223 33.60 5.78 -8.33
N TRP A 224 32.44 5.49 -7.74
CA TRP A 224 31.20 6.23 -7.93
C TRP A 224 30.92 7.12 -6.71
N LYS A 225 31.03 8.43 -6.93
CA LYS A 225 30.65 9.45 -5.94
C LYS A 225 29.15 9.69 -6.05
N SER A 226 28.38 8.94 -5.27
CA SER A 226 26.93 9.07 -5.19
C SER A 226 26.52 9.43 -3.77
N GLN A 227 25.49 10.26 -3.61
CA GLN A 227 24.91 10.59 -2.30
C GLN A 227 24.01 9.46 -1.74
N LEU A 228 23.91 8.32 -2.44
CA LEU A 228 23.11 7.18 -2.00
C LEU A 228 23.81 6.47 -0.83
N ASN A 229 23.25 6.61 0.37
CA ASN A 229 23.65 5.83 1.54
C ASN A 229 22.85 4.53 1.58
N PRO A 230 23.48 3.33 1.69
CA PRO A 230 22.76 2.07 1.80
C PRO A 230 21.87 1.94 3.06
N GLY A 231 22.09 2.78 4.08
CA GLY A 231 21.30 2.82 5.31
C GLY A 231 21.88 1.95 6.42
#